data_AF-A0A2W6UN50-F1
#
_entry.id   AF-A0A2W6UN50-F1
#
_cell.length_a   1.000
_cell.length_b   1.000
_cell.length_c   1.000
_cell.angle_alpha   90.00
_cell.angle_beta   90.00
_cell.angle_gamma   90.00
#
_symmetry.space_group_name_H-M   'P 1'
#
loop_
_entity.id
_entity.type
_entity.pdbx_description
1 polymer ?
#
loop_
_entity_poly.entity_id
_entity_poly.type
_entity_poly.pdbx_seq_one_letter_code
_entity_poly.pdbx_strand_id
1 'polypeptide(L)'
;MVPLPARTDVSALATGAVMRAATAASRLAGLDESPAIDPVRLAVAYSSERWLRWDGRALVGFAPLSAFFRTSDGFVRTHANYAHHRQALLHGLRLSSDATRDDVTAALQVRTTERAVADVAERGGLCVAVRVEEPAADAALRRTPLVDIRRTSAAPPRPSRPIDADLPLHGIRVLDLTRVIAGPVATRTLAYLGADVLRIDPPHLPELATQHLDTGHGKRSALLDLRSAASGDRFAALAQDADIVVLGYRGTGLEALGISPAALIARHPGLIVLSLSAWGTDDRRGFDSLVQAESGIARIESTSDEPGALPAQALDHSAGYLLAAAAIELVGRRAREGGSWHASTSLRRVAAELLGLPRTPDPQPGVLPASADGHTQTFDVAGVRVTTAAPAFRSPAGRDAFAAPRPWGLDEPVWL
;
A
#
# COMPACT_ATOMS: atom_id res chain seq x y z
N MET A 1 18.54 -2.15 -15.70
CA MET A 1 18.33 -1.72 -14.30
C MET A 1 17.04 -0.91 -14.25
N VAL A 2 16.24 -1.04 -13.20
CA VAL A 2 15.00 -0.26 -13.03
C VAL A 2 15.38 1.21 -12.75
N PRO A 3 14.83 2.21 -13.47
CA PRO A 3 15.18 3.62 -13.27
C PRO A 3 14.49 4.22 -12.03
N LEU A 4 14.91 3.80 -10.84
CA LEU A 4 14.47 4.35 -9.54
C LEU A 4 15.71 4.86 -8.77
N PRO A 5 16.14 6.13 -8.96
CA PRO A 5 17.34 6.67 -8.34
C PRO A 5 17.21 6.72 -6.82
N ALA A 6 18.09 6.01 -6.13
CA ALA A 6 18.25 6.03 -4.69
C ALA A 6 19.66 5.53 -4.32
N ARG A 7 20.16 5.91 -3.14
CA ARG A 7 21.41 5.36 -2.55
C ARG A 7 21.17 3.94 -2.02
N THR A 8 19.96 3.65 -1.57
CA THR A 8 19.45 2.29 -1.32
C THR A 8 19.00 1.61 -2.63
N ASP A 9 19.09 0.28 -2.70
CA ASP A 9 18.75 -0.48 -3.91
C ASP A 9 17.23 -0.70 -4.08
N VAL A 10 16.53 0.41 -4.30
CA VAL A 10 15.08 0.43 -4.58
C VAL A 10 14.74 -0.36 -5.83
N SER A 11 15.64 -0.36 -6.82
CA SER A 11 15.52 -1.11 -8.07
C SER A 11 15.40 -2.62 -7.83
N ALA A 12 16.28 -3.19 -6.99
CA ALA A 12 16.25 -4.59 -6.64
C ALA A 12 15.03 -4.94 -5.78
N LEU A 13 14.66 -4.09 -4.81
CA LEU A 13 13.44 -4.28 -4.02
C LEU A 13 12.20 -4.32 -4.91
N ALA A 14 12.06 -3.35 -5.82
CA ALA A 14 10.94 -3.23 -6.73
C ALA A 14 10.84 -4.45 -7.67
N THR A 15 11.98 -4.84 -8.24
CA THR A 15 12.08 -6.02 -9.12
C THR A 15 11.68 -7.28 -8.36
N GLY A 16 12.22 -7.50 -7.16
CA GLY A 16 11.94 -8.69 -6.36
C GLY A 16 10.46 -8.80 -5.95
N ALA A 17 9.84 -7.68 -5.57
CA ALA A 17 8.43 -7.67 -5.18
C ALA A 17 7.51 -7.97 -6.38
N VAL A 18 7.74 -7.33 -7.53
CA VAL A 18 6.91 -7.55 -8.74
C VAL A 18 7.15 -8.91 -9.36
N MET A 19 8.40 -9.38 -9.42
CA MET A 19 8.72 -10.73 -9.88
C MET A 19 7.97 -11.80 -9.09
N ARG A 20 7.86 -11.67 -7.75
CA ARG A 20 7.10 -12.62 -6.94
C ARG A 20 5.63 -12.66 -7.33
N ALA A 21 4.99 -11.49 -7.52
CA ALA A 21 3.59 -11.43 -7.94
C ALA A 21 3.39 -12.03 -9.34
N ALA A 22 4.26 -11.68 -10.29
CA ALA A 22 4.21 -12.18 -11.66
C ALA A 22 4.44 -13.71 -11.71
N THR A 23 5.46 -14.22 -11.02
CA THR A 23 5.73 -15.67 -10.93
C THR A 23 4.60 -16.42 -10.25
N ALA A 24 3.99 -15.87 -9.19
CA ALA A 24 2.83 -16.49 -8.55
C ALA A 24 1.65 -16.61 -9.53
N ALA A 25 1.41 -15.58 -10.35
CA ALA A 25 0.36 -15.60 -11.38
C ALA A 25 0.66 -16.66 -12.47
N SER A 26 1.90 -16.71 -12.99
CA SER A 26 2.31 -17.72 -13.99
C SER A 26 2.15 -19.15 -13.46
N ARG A 27 2.59 -19.41 -12.23
CA ARG A 27 2.45 -20.73 -11.58
C ARG A 27 1.00 -21.11 -11.37
N LEU A 28 0.15 -20.16 -10.98
CA LEU A 28 -1.28 -20.41 -10.84
C LEU A 28 -1.90 -20.78 -12.20
N ALA A 29 -1.45 -20.16 -13.29
CA ALA A 29 -1.83 -20.48 -14.67
C ALA A 29 -1.20 -21.77 -15.23
N GLY A 30 -0.39 -22.50 -14.43
CA GLY A 30 0.28 -23.73 -14.88
C GLY A 30 1.46 -23.49 -15.83
N LEU A 31 2.04 -22.28 -15.83
CA LEU A 31 3.23 -21.93 -16.59
C LEU A 31 4.47 -21.96 -15.69
N ASP A 32 5.53 -22.62 -16.16
CA ASP A 32 6.80 -22.77 -15.44
C ASP A 32 7.84 -21.67 -15.78
N GLU A 33 7.57 -20.83 -16.77
CA GLU A 33 8.49 -19.78 -17.18
C GLU A 33 8.53 -18.60 -16.22
N SER A 34 9.74 -18.07 -16.01
CA SER A 34 9.92 -16.82 -15.27
C SER A 34 9.49 -15.64 -16.13
N PRO A 35 8.52 -14.82 -15.69
CA PRO A 35 8.04 -13.69 -16.47
C PRO A 35 9.15 -12.65 -16.64
N ALA A 36 9.27 -12.09 -17.85
CA ALA A 36 10.16 -10.96 -18.09
C ALA A 36 9.58 -9.67 -17.49
N ILE A 37 10.42 -8.88 -16.83
CA ILE A 37 10.04 -7.56 -16.30
C ILE A 37 10.71 -6.47 -17.13
N ASP A 38 9.86 -5.61 -17.69
CA ASP A 38 10.28 -4.37 -18.32
C ASP A 38 10.67 -3.35 -17.23
N PRO A 39 11.93 -2.93 -17.16
CA PRO A 39 12.39 -2.03 -16.10
C PRO A 39 11.73 -0.65 -16.15
N VAL A 40 11.42 -0.12 -17.34
CA VAL A 40 10.81 1.21 -17.47
C VAL A 40 9.35 1.15 -17.02
N ARG A 41 8.60 0.14 -17.48
CA ARG A 41 7.25 -0.15 -17.00
C ARG A 41 7.19 -0.26 -15.48
N LEU A 42 8.13 -0.98 -14.89
CA LEU A 42 8.20 -1.17 -13.44
C LEU A 42 8.41 0.17 -12.71
N ALA A 43 9.34 1.01 -13.18
CA ALA A 43 9.58 2.32 -12.57
C ALA A 43 8.38 3.27 -12.72
N VAL A 44 7.71 3.27 -13.89
CA VAL A 44 6.47 4.04 -14.10
C VAL A 44 5.37 3.58 -13.14
N ALA A 45 5.21 2.27 -12.95
CA ALA A 45 4.21 1.72 -12.04
C ALA A 45 4.51 1.96 -10.54
N TYR A 46 5.80 2.06 -10.16
CA TYR A 46 6.21 2.42 -8.79
C TYR A 46 6.10 3.92 -8.52
N SER A 47 6.12 4.75 -9.57
CA SER A 47 5.98 6.21 -9.48
C SER A 47 4.67 6.69 -10.07
N SER A 48 3.61 5.86 -9.99
CA SER A 48 2.35 6.06 -10.70
C SER A 48 1.68 7.40 -10.38
N GLU A 49 1.87 7.92 -9.16
CA GLU A 49 1.39 9.23 -8.74
C GLU A 49 1.94 10.38 -9.59
N ARG A 50 3.16 10.23 -10.15
CA ARG A 50 3.79 11.24 -11.01
C ARG A 50 3.19 11.26 -12.41
N TRP A 51 2.64 10.13 -12.84
CA TRP A 51 2.08 9.93 -14.17
C TRP A 51 0.56 10.13 -14.21
N LEU A 52 -0.07 10.17 -13.04
CA LEU A 52 -1.49 10.46 -12.92
C LEU A 52 -1.84 11.82 -13.52
N ARG A 53 -2.83 11.85 -14.42
CA ARG A 53 -3.41 13.08 -14.97
C ARG A 53 -4.93 13.07 -14.80
N TRP A 54 -5.48 14.21 -14.41
CA TRP A 54 -6.92 14.48 -14.37
C TRP A 54 -7.22 15.60 -15.35
N ASP A 55 -7.97 15.30 -16.42
CA ASP A 55 -8.19 16.20 -17.56
C ASP A 55 -6.88 16.83 -18.09
N GLY A 56 -5.85 15.99 -18.21
CA GLY A 56 -4.51 16.40 -18.67
C GLY A 56 -3.66 17.14 -17.64
N ARG A 57 -4.20 17.49 -16.47
CA ARG A 57 -3.45 18.17 -15.40
C ARG A 57 -2.73 17.17 -14.51
N ALA A 58 -1.44 17.42 -14.27
CA ALA A 58 -0.70 16.72 -13.22
C ALA A 58 -1.29 17.07 -11.85
N LEU A 59 -1.25 16.11 -10.94
CA LEU A 59 -1.77 16.27 -9.59
C LEU A 59 -0.64 16.46 -8.59
N VAL A 60 -0.92 17.21 -7.54
CA VAL A 60 0.03 17.47 -6.46
C VAL A 60 0.10 16.23 -5.56
N GLY A 61 1.28 15.62 -5.43
CA GLY A 61 1.46 14.39 -4.65
C GLY A 61 1.32 14.60 -3.14
N PHE A 62 2.12 15.49 -2.55
CA PHE A 62 2.09 15.77 -1.11
C PHE A 62 1.49 17.14 -0.81
N ALA A 63 0.63 17.21 0.22
CA ALA A 63 0.18 18.48 0.76
C ALA A 63 1.37 19.29 1.32
N PRO A 64 1.32 20.63 1.32
CA PRO A 64 2.47 21.47 1.72
C PRO A 64 3.01 21.21 3.14
N LEU A 65 2.12 20.78 4.05
CA LEU A 65 2.46 20.44 5.43
C LEU A 65 2.79 18.97 5.65
N SER A 66 2.75 18.14 4.60
CA SER A 66 3.37 16.81 4.60
C SER A 66 4.82 16.97 4.20
N ALA A 67 5.67 17.48 5.09
CA ALA A 67 7.09 17.72 4.80
C ALA A 67 8.04 17.28 5.92
N PHE A 68 9.34 17.34 5.63
CA PHE A 68 10.38 17.42 6.64
C PHE A 68 10.44 18.84 7.19
N PHE A 69 10.62 18.95 8.50
CA PHE A 69 10.80 20.22 9.20
C PHE A 69 11.95 20.11 10.18
N ARG A 70 12.79 21.14 10.22
CA ARG A 70 13.89 21.24 11.18
C ARG A 70 13.33 21.51 12.58
N THR A 71 13.90 20.85 13.57
CA THR A 71 13.68 21.08 15.00
C THR A 71 14.98 21.59 15.62
N SER A 72 14.96 21.95 16.91
CA SER A 72 16.14 22.53 17.58
C SER A 72 17.34 21.58 17.65
N ASP A 73 17.08 20.28 17.57
CA ASP A 73 18.06 19.19 17.75
C ASP A 73 18.01 18.13 16.64
N GLY A 74 17.27 18.36 15.55
CA GLY A 74 17.12 17.38 14.48
C GLY A 74 16.10 17.75 13.42
N PHE A 75 15.37 16.73 12.95
CA PHE A 75 14.29 16.88 11.98
C PHE A 75 13.11 15.99 12.36
N VAL A 76 11.91 16.44 12.01
CA VAL A 76 10.69 15.63 12.04
C VAL A 76 10.12 15.46 10.64
N ARG A 77 9.45 14.33 10.41
CA ARG A 77 8.59 14.10 9.24
C ARG A 77 7.15 14.15 9.68
N THR A 78 6.39 15.05 9.07
CA THR A 78 4.95 15.21 9.28
C THR A 78 4.16 14.58 8.13
N HIS A 79 2.94 14.15 8.40
CA HIS A 79 2.00 13.69 7.38
C HIS A 79 0.64 14.39 7.54
N ALA A 80 0.34 15.31 6.63
CA ALA A 80 -0.83 16.18 6.64
C ALA A 80 -1.60 16.17 5.29
N ASN A 81 -1.52 15.06 4.54
CA ASN A 81 -2.21 14.92 3.25
C ASN A 81 -3.75 14.91 3.37
N TYR A 82 -4.27 14.54 4.53
CA TYR A 82 -5.70 14.54 4.82
C TYR A 82 -6.04 15.71 5.72
N ALA A 83 -7.22 16.31 5.52
CA ALA A 83 -7.68 17.48 6.28
C ALA A 83 -7.64 17.26 7.80
N HIS A 84 -8.08 16.08 8.28
CA HIS A 84 -8.04 15.74 9.71
C HIS A 84 -6.61 15.57 10.25
N HIS A 85 -5.67 15.04 9.46
CA HIS A 85 -4.26 14.99 9.85
C HIS A 85 -3.64 16.39 9.91
N ARG A 86 -3.96 17.26 8.93
CA ARG A 86 -3.53 18.66 8.94
C ARG A 86 -4.05 19.39 10.18
N GLN A 87 -5.33 19.24 10.49
CA GLN A 87 -5.93 19.86 11.68
C GLN A 87 -5.27 19.38 12.98
N ALA A 88 -5.01 18.07 13.09
CA ALA A 88 -4.34 17.51 14.26
C ALA A 88 -2.89 18.01 14.41
N LEU A 89 -2.13 18.13 13.30
CA LEU A 89 -0.81 18.74 13.28
C LEU A 89 -0.84 20.18 13.81
N LEU A 90 -1.72 21.02 13.27
CA LEU A 90 -1.82 22.42 13.66
C LEU A 90 -2.26 22.59 15.12
N HIS A 91 -3.19 21.76 15.58
CA HIS A 91 -3.59 21.73 16.99
C HIS A 91 -2.40 21.34 17.88
N GLY A 92 -1.65 20.29 17.55
CA GLY A 92 -0.46 19.88 18.31
C GLY A 92 0.56 21.01 18.44
N LEU A 93 0.76 21.77 17.37
CA LEU A 93 1.68 22.91 17.35
C LEU A 93 1.09 24.21 17.92
N ARG A 94 -0.19 24.21 18.31
CA ARG A 94 -0.96 25.37 18.81
C ARG A 94 -1.01 26.51 17.80
N LEU A 95 -1.21 26.17 16.53
CA LEU A 95 -1.33 27.09 15.41
C LEU A 95 -2.79 27.21 14.96
N SER A 96 -3.13 28.33 14.30
CA SER A 96 -4.45 28.55 13.71
C SER A 96 -4.70 27.61 12.53
N SER A 97 -5.98 27.44 12.15
CA SER A 97 -6.36 26.54 11.04
C SER A 97 -5.87 27.00 9.68
N ASP A 98 -5.59 28.28 9.49
CA ASP A 98 -5.06 28.90 8.26
C ASP A 98 -3.54 28.97 8.23
N ALA A 99 -2.85 28.45 9.26
CA ALA A 99 -1.40 28.46 9.35
C ALA A 99 -0.72 27.86 8.10
N THR A 100 0.32 28.58 7.69
CA THR A 100 1.14 28.32 6.51
C THR A 100 2.28 27.36 6.83
N ARG A 101 3.05 27.00 5.80
CA ARG A 101 4.29 26.22 5.98
C ARG A 101 5.32 26.98 6.83
N ASP A 102 5.37 28.30 6.71
CA ASP A 102 6.34 29.13 7.43
C ASP A 102 6.00 29.19 8.91
N ASP A 103 4.70 29.28 9.26
CA ASP A 103 4.23 29.20 10.65
C ASP A 103 4.59 27.87 11.30
N VAL A 104 4.39 26.76 10.59
CA VAL A 104 4.77 25.41 11.05
C VAL A 104 6.29 25.29 11.20
N THR A 105 7.05 25.87 10.28
CA THR A 105 8.51 25.91 10.35
C THR A 105 8.98 26.70 11.58
N ALA A 106 8.43 27.89 11.80
CA ALA A 106 8.74 28.73 12.94
C ALA A 106 8.38 28.06 14.28
N ALA A 107 7.28 27.33 14.32
CA ALA A 107 6.88 26.55 15.48
C ALA A 107 7.84 25.37 15.74
N LEU A 108 8.23 24.62 14.73
CA LEU A 108 9.03 23.41 14.91
C LEU A 108 10.51 23.71 15.19
N GLN A 109 11.10 24.75 14.59
CA GLN A 109 12.52 25.04 14.73
C GLN A 109 12.97 25.35 16.17
N VAL A 110 12.05 25.82 17.04
CA VAL A 110 12.33 26.14 18.44
C VAL A 110 12.00 25.00 19.42
N ARG A 111 11.46 23.88 18.92
CA ARG A 111 11.09 22.71 19.72
C ARG A 111 12.12 21.61 19.57
N THR A 112 12.35 20.83 20.62
CA THR A 112 13.07 19.55 20.47
C THR A 112 12.24 18.59 19.63
N THR A 113 12.93 17.68 18.94
CA THR A 113 12.32 16.64 18.10
C THR A 113 11.34 15.80 18.89
N GLU A 114 11.74 15.39 20.10
CA GLU A 114 10.89 14.60 20.99
C GLU A 114 9.60 15.35 21.36
N ARG A 115 9.72 16.63 21.76
CA ARG A 115 8.56 17.43 22.14
C ARG A 115 7.61 17.66 20.96
N ALA A 116 8.16 17.95 19.78
CA ALA A 116 7.38 18.13 18.56
C ALA A 116 6.57 16.87 18.19
N VAL A 117 7.20 15.69 18.27
CA VAL A 117 6.52 14.40 18.03
C VAL A 117 5.42 14.17 19.07
N ALA A 118 5.73 14.35 20.35
CA ALA A 118 4.78 14.14 21.44
C ALA A 118 3.56 15.07 21.34
N ASP A 119 3.78 16.38 21.13
CA ASP A 119 2.73 17.39 21.01
C ASP A 119 1.74 17.08 19.88
N VAL A 120 2.27 16.64 18.73
CA VAL A 120 1.44 16.29 17.56
C VAL A 120 0.71 14.97 17.77
N ALA A 121 1.38 13.96 18.32
CA ALA A 121 0.79 12.65 18.59
C ALA A 121 -0.35 12.71 19.63
N GLU A 122 -0.22 13.54 20.66
CA GLU A 122 -1.26 13.76 21.69
C GLU A 122 -2.58 14.27 21.09
N ARG A 123 -2.51 14.98 19.96
CA ARG A 123 -3.69 15.46 19.21
C ARG A 123 -4.14 14.51 18.10
N GLY A 124 -3.56 13.31 18.03
CA GLY A 124 -3.84 12.32 16.99
C GLY A 124 -3.23 12.67 15.63
N GLY A 125 -2.30 13.64 15.58
CA GLY A 125 -1.56 13.99 14.38
C GLY A 125 -0.44 13.01 14.09
N LEU A 126 0.13 13.11 12.90
CA LEU A 126 1.17 12.21 12.43
C LEU A 126 2.48 12.98 12.25
N CYS A 127 3.40 12.71 13.16
CA CYS A 127 4.73 13.29 13.21
C CYS A 127 5.69 12.24 13.78
N VAL A 128 6.80 12.01 13.10
CA VAL A 128 7.86 11.10 13.57
C VAL A 128 9.20 11.79 13.50
N ALA A 129 10.13 11.37 14.36
CA ALA A 129 11.51 11.84 14.28
C ALA A 129 12.19 11.27 13.03
N VAL A 130 13.02 12.07 12.38
CA VAL A 130 13.97 11.56 11.38
C VAL A 130 15.14 10.94 12.12
N ARG A 131 15.24 9.61 12.10
CA ARG A 131 16.28 8.86 12.81
C ARG A 131 17.43 8.53 11.88
N VAL A 132 18.56 8.14 12.46
CA VAL A 132 19.62 7.43 11.73
C VAL A 132 19.28 5.95 11.71
N GLU A 133 19.87 5.21 10.78
CA GLU A 133 19.68 3.76 10.71
C GLU A 133 20.19 3.06 11.98
N GLU A 134 19.50 1.98 12.38
CA GLU A 134 19.93 1.06 13.42
C GLU A 134 20.14 -0.36 12.86
N PRO A 135 21.34 -0.69 12.32
CA PRO A 135 21.56 -1.94 11.56
C PRO A 135 21.22 -3.22 12.34
N ALA A 136 21.42 -3.22 13.66
CA ALA A 136 21.09 -4.36 14.52
C ALA A 136 19.57 -4.60 14.62
N ALA A 137 18.78 -3.54 14.73
CA ALA A 137 17.32 -3.62 14.75
C ALA A 137 16.79 -4.10 13.39
N ASP A 138 17.33 -3.57 12.29
CA ASP A 138 16.97 -4.01 10.94
C ASP A 138 17.35 -5.47 10.68
N ALA A 139 18.53 -5.90 11.15
CA ALA A 139 18.95 -7.30 11.06
C ALA A 139 18.03 -8.24 11.86
N ALA A 140 17.55 -7.82 13.04
CA ALA A 140 16.59 -8.58 13.82
C ALA A 140 15.25 -8.74 13.07
N LEU A 141 14.74 -7.65 12.47
CA LEU A 141 13.52 -7.71 11.65
C LEU A 141 13.67 -8.63 10.45
N ARG A 142 14.83 -8.61 9.76
CA ARG A 142 15.11 -9.49 8.62
C ARG A 142 15.18 -10.99 8.95
N ARG A 143 15.31 -11.38 10.23
CA ARG A 143 15.21 -12.79 10.66
C ARG A 143 13.79 -13.35 10.54
N THR A 144 12.79 -12.48 10.44
CA THR A 144 11.41 -12.87 10.18
C THR A 144 11.13 -12.89 8.67
N PRO A 145 10.18 -13.73 8.20
CA PRO A 145 9.77 -13.73 6.80
C PRO A 145 9.35 -12.34 6.33
N LEU A 146 9.64 -12.02 5.06
CA LEU A 146 9.20 -10.75 4.45
C LEU A 146 7.67 -10.67 4.36
N VAL A 147 7.01 -11.81 4.14
CA VAL A 147 5.57 -12.01 4.34
C VAL A 147 5.42 -13.26 5.21
N ASP A 148 4.84 -13.09 6.39
CA ASP A 148 4.55 -14.20 7.31
C ASP A 148 3.25 -14.88 6.89
N ILE A 149 3.30 -16.18 6.58
CA ILE A 149 2.18 -16.97 6.09
C ILE A 149 1.90 -18.12 7.05
N ARG A 150 0.67 -18.20 7.55
CA ARG A 150 0.25 -19.22 8.52
C ARG A 150 -1.04 -19.89 8.08
N ARG A 151 -1.11 -21.21 8.23
CA ARG A 151 -2.37 -21.96 8.21
C ARG A 151 -3.00 -21.85 9.59
N THR A 152 -4.22 -21.33 9.69
CA THR A 152 -4.83 -20.96 10.97
C THR A 152 -5.91 -21.94 11.42
N SER A 153 -6.60 -22.59 10.49
CA SER A 153 -7.57 -23.65 10.81
C SER A 153 -7.72 -24.66 9.68
N ALA A 154 -8.20 -25.86 10.01
CA ALA A 154 -8.59 -26.85 9.02
C ALA A 154 -9.91 -26.45 8.34
N ALA A 155 -9.99 -26.68 7.03
CA ALA A 155 -11.17 -26.52 6.20
C ALA A 155 -10.98 -27.40 4.97
N PRO A 156 -12.04 -27.92 4.33
CA PRO A 156 -11.89 -28.69 3.11
C PRO A 156 -11.22 -27.85 2.00
N PRO A 157 -10.47 -28.48 1.09
CA PRO A 157 -10.03 -27.83 -0.14
C PRO A 157 -11.19 -27.17 -0.89
N ARG A 158 -10.95 -25.97 -1.42
CA ARG A 158 -11.92 -25.25 -2.27
C ARG A 158 -11.46 -25.40 -3.72
N PRO A 159 -12.10 -26.25 -4.55
CA PRO A 159 -11.62 -26.55 -5.90
C PRO A 159 -11.35 -25.29 -6.71
N SER A 160 -10.22 -25.26 -7.43
CA SER A 160 -9.93 -24.19 -8.38
C SER A 160 -10.96 -24.23 -9.51
N ARG A 161 -11.43 -23.06 -9.93
CA ARG A 161 -12.19 -22.90 -11.17
C ARG A 161 -11.25 -23.09 -12.37
N PRO A 162 -11.77 -23.36 -13.59
CA PRO A 162 -10.94 -23.36 -14.80
C PRO A 162 -10.13 -22.06 -14.87
N ILE A 163 -8.82 -22.19 -15.07
CA ILE A 163 -7.89 -21.07 -15.02
C ILE A 163 -7.67 -20.57 -16.45
N ASP A 164 -8.05 -19.31 -16.68
CA ASP A 164 -7.68 -18.56 -17.87
C ASP A 164 -6.33 -17.88 -17.60
N ALA A 165 -5.36 -18.08 -18.49
CA ALA A 165 -4.02 -17.50 -18.33
C ALA A 165 -4.01 -15.97 -18.41
N ASP A 166 -5.02 -15.32 -19.00
CA ASP A 166 -5.17 -13.88 -18.92
C ASP A 166 -5.77 -13.45 -17.58
N LEU A 167 -6.73 -14.21 -17.05
CA LEU A 167 -7.48 -13.88 -15.85
C LEU A 167 -7.36 -15.02 -14.82
N PRO A 168 -6.16 -15.30 -14.27
CA PRO A 168 -5.94 -16.48 -13.44
C PRO A 168 -6.70 -16.45 -12.10
N LEU A 169 -7.23 -15.30 -11.70
CA LEU A 169 -8.08 -15.13 -10.52
C LEU A 169 -9.56 -14.96 -10.88
N HIS A 170 -9.98 -15.28 -12.11
CA HIS A 170 -11.38 -15.19 -12.49
C HIS A 170 -12.28 -16.00 -11.54
N GLY A 171 -13.28 -15.31 -10.99
CA GLY A 171 -14.24 -15.90 -10.04
C GLY A 171 -13.79 -15.90 -8.59
N ILE A 172 -12.59 -15.42 -8.26
CA ILE A 172 -12.16 -15.17 -6.88
C ILE A 172 -12.79 -13.86 -6.39
N ARG A 173 -13.42 -13.90 -5.21
CA ARG A 173 -14.02 -12.71 -4.57
C ARG A 173 -13.12 -12.14 -3.48
N VAL A 174 -12.81 -10.84 -3.56
CA VAL A 174 -11.90 -10.16 -2.63
C VAL A 174 -12.59 -8.98 -1.97
N LEU A 175 -12.67 -9.00 -0.63
CA LEU A 175 -13.05 -7.83 0.15
C LEU A 175 -11.82 -7.01 0.51
N ASP A 176 -11.79 -5.77 0.06
CA ASP A 176 -10.70 -4.83 0.30
C ASP A 176 -11.10 -3.80 1.39
N LEU A 177 -10.53 -3.95 2.59
CA LEU A 177 -10.66 -3.03 3.72
C LEU A 177 -9.33 -2.30 3.95
N THR A 178 -8.59 -2.05 2.88
CA THR A 178 -7.33 -1.31 2.91
C THR A 178 -7.54 0.11 2.44
N ARG A 179 -6.56 0.98 2.63
CA ARG A 179 -6.58 2.37 2.17
C ARG A 179 -5.20 2.81 1.72
N VAL A 180 -5.10 4.02 1.18
CA VAL A 180 -3.82 4.62 0.78
C VAL A 180 -3.21 3.94 -0.44
N ILE A 181 -2.06 3.27 -0.33
CA ILE A 181 -1.31 2.76 -1.50
C ILE A 181 -1.07 1.25 -1.40
N ALA A 182 -0.38 0.75 -0.38
CA ALA A 182 0.08 -0.64 -0.34
C ALA A 182 -1.03 -1.70 -0.49
N GLY A 183 -2.06 -1.63 0.36
CA GLY A 183 -3.21 -2.52 0.24
C GLY A 183 -3.96 -2.36 -1.09
N PRO A 184 -4.26 -1.12 -1.53
CA PRO A 184 -4.86 -0.88 -2.83
C PRO A 184 -4.04 -1.35 -4.03
N VAL A 185 -2.70 -1.34 -3.96
CA VAL A 185 -1.80 -1.93 -4.97
C VAL A 185 -1.94 -3.45 -4.98
N ALA A 186 -2.02 -4.08 -3.81
CA ALA A 186 -2.28 -5.52 -3.72
C ALA A 186 -3.60 -5.88 -4.40
N THR A 187 -4.69 -5.22 -4.01
CA THR A 187 -6.04 -5.57 -4.49
C THR A 187 -6.27 -5.14 -5.94
N ARG A 188 -5.63 -4.06 -6.41
CA ARG A 188 -5.57 -3.72 -7.86
C ARG A 188 -4.89 -4.82 -8.66
N THR A 189 -3.82 -5.39 -8.14
CA THR A 189 -3.10 -6.49 -8.81
C THR A 189 -3.99 -7.73 -8.89
N LEU A 190 -4.76 -8.04 -7.84
CA LEU A 190 -5.73 -9.14 -7.88
C LEU A 190 -6.88 -8.87 -8.85
N ALA A 191 -7.44 -7.65 -8.86
CA ALA A 191 -8.48 -7.24 -9.81
C ALA A 191 -7.99 -7.32 -11.26
N TYR A 192 -6.77 -6.83 -11.51
CA TYR A 192 -6.12 -6.95 -12.81
C TYR A 192 -6.07 -8.41 -13.24
N LEU A 193 -5.67 -9.34 -12.37
CA LEU A 193 -5.63 -10.78 -12.68
C LEU A 193 -7.02 -11.45 -12.70
N GLY A 194 -8.12 -10.70 -12.60
CA GLY A 194 -9.48 -11.17 -12.83
C GLY A 194 -10.33 -11.41 -11.60
N ALA A 195 -9.84 -11.11 -10.39
CA ALA A 195 -10.65 -11.20 -9.18
C ALA A 195 -11.78 -10.15 -9.18
N ASP A 196 -12.96 -10.50 -8.65
CA ASP A 196 -14.01 -9.52 -8.31
C ASP A 196 -13.66 -8.88 -6.97
N VAL A 197 -13.19 -7.63 -7.03
CA VAL A 197 -12.72 -6.90 -5.86
C VAL A 197 -13.74 -5.84 -5.47
N LEU A 198 -14.32 -6.02 -4.28
CA LEU A 198 -15.20 -5.05 -3.65
C LEU A 198 -14.47 -4.38 -2.48
N ARG A 199 -14.16 -3.11 -2.65
CA ARG A 199 -13.58 -2.26 -1.61
C ARG A 199 -14.68 -1.66 -0.74
N ILE A 200 -14.49 -1.75 0.58
CA ILE A 200 -15.39 -1.20 1.58
C ILE A 200 -14.64 -0.15 2.41
N ASP A 201 -15.11 1.09 2.35
CA ASP A 201 -14.58 2.19 3.16
C ASP A 201 -15.62 2.71 4.17
N PRO A 202 -15.20 3.14 5.37
CA PRO A 202 -16.09 3.81 6.30
C PRO A 202 -16.40 5.24 5.81
N PRO A 203 -17.67 5.68 5.84
CA PRO A 203 -18.07 6.99 5.28
C PRO A 203 -17.44 8.18 6.03
N HIS A 204 -17.01 7.99 7.28
CA HIS A 204 -16.45 9.04 8.12
C HIS A 204 -14.94 9.24 7.94
N LEU A 205 -14.26 8.43 7.10
CA LEU A 205 -12.85 8.62 6.77
C LEU A 205 -12.70 8.76 5.25
N PRO A 206 -12.88 9.96 4.67
CA PRO A 206 -12.85 10.12 3.22
C PRO A 206 -11.50 9.76 2.60
N GLU A 207 -11.55 9.19 1.39
CA GLU A 207 -10.38 8.85 0.58
C GLU A 207 -10.02 10.00 -0.36
N LEU A 208 -8.73 10.13 -0.69
CA LEU A 208 -8.30 11.07 -1.71
C LEU A 208 -8.72 10.53 -3.08
N ALA A 209 -9.67 11.18 -3.74
CA ALA A 209 -10.26 10.70 -4.99
C ALA A 209 -9.21 10.37 -6.07
N THR A 210 -8.17 11.20 -6.18
CA THR A 210 -7.09 11.00 -7.15
C THR A 210 -6.23 9.77 -6.86
N GLN A 211 -5.89 9.55 -5.59
CA GLN A 211 -5.18 8.34 -5.13
C GLN A 211 -6.04 7.09 -5.33
N HIS A 212 -7.36 7.21 -5.10
CA HIS A 212 -8.30 6.14 -5.40
C HIS A 212 -8.31 5.80 -6.89
N LEU A 213 -8.30 6.78 -7.79
CA LEU A 213 -8.29 6.51 -9.23
C LEU A 213 -7.02 5.80 -9.70
N ASP A 214 -5.85 6.15 -9.14
CA ASP A 214 -4.58 5.50 -9.49
C ASP A 214 -4.56 4.00 -9.11
N THR A 215 -5.16 3.66 -7.95
CA THR A 215 -5.13 2.29 -7.42
C THR A 215 -6.47 1.56 -7.56
N GLY A 216 -7.49 2.19 -8.15
CA GLY A 216 -8.89 1.74 -8.20
C GLY A 216 -9.25 0.85 -9.38
N HIS A 217 -8.31 0.62 -10.30
CA HIS A 217 -8.54 -0.12 -11.54
C HIS A 217 -9.16 -1.49 -11.33
N GLY A 218 -10.27 -1.76 -12.04
CA GLY A 218 -10.98 -3.04 -11.98
C GLY A 218 -11.71 -3.33 -10.68
N LYS A 219 -11.75 -2.39 -9.73
CA LYS A 219 -12.40 -2.56 -8.43
C LYS A 219 -13.75 -1.85 -8.40
N ARG A 220 -14.63 -2.37 -7.54
CA ARG A 220 -15.84 -1.68 -7.08
C ARG A 220 -15.56 -1.05 -5.73
N SER A 221 -16.13 0.11 -5.44
CA SER A 221 -15.92 0.84 -4.20
C SER A 221 -17.24 1.27 -3.59
N ALA A 222 -17.54 0.76 -2.40
CA ALA A 222 -18.75 1.07 -1.66
C ALA A 222 -18.44 1.65 -0.28
N LEU A 223 -19.36 2.44 0.26
CA LEU A 223 -19.28 2.95 1.62
C LEU A 223 -20.15 2.10 2.56
N LEU A 224 -19.60 1.69 3.69
CA LEU A 224 -20.32 0.92 4.70
C LEU A 224 -19.83 1.28 6.11
N ASP A 225 -20.73 1.71 6.98
CA ASP A 225 -20.38 2.04 8.37
C ASP A 225 -20.52 0.84 9.28
N LEU A 226 -19.43 0.07 9.42
CA LEU A 226 -19.38 -1.14 10.24
C LEU A 226 -19.64 -0.93 11.74
N ARG A 227 -19.77 0.32 12.21
CA ARG A 227 -20.20 0.62 13.58
C ARG A 227 -21.70 0.42 13.80
N SER A 228 -22.48 0.33 12.72
CA SER A 228 -23.92 0.08 12.77
C SER A 228 -24.23 -1.40 12.58
N ALA A 229 -25.19 -1.93 13.35
CA ALA A 229 -25.55 -3.35 13.31
C ALA A 229 -25.98 -3.82 11.90
N ALA A 230 -26.84 -3.05 11.23
CA ALA A 230 -27.32 -3.37 9.88
C ALA A 230 -26.19 -3.45 8.84
N SER A 231 -25.21 -2.55 8.93
CA SER A 231 -24.02 -2.60 8.08
C SER A 231 -23.10 -3.77 8.44
N GLY A 232 -23.03 -4.13 9.73
CA GLY A 232 -22.33 -5.31 10.20
C GLY A 232 -22.90 -6.60 9.61
N ASP A 233 -24.22 -6.75 9.56
CA ASP A 233 -24.89 -7.89 8.93
C ASP A 233 -24.61 -7.95 7.43
N ARG A 234 -24.67 -6.80 6.74
CA ARG A 234 -24.34 -6.72 5.32
C ARG A 234 -22.89 -7.09 5.05
N PHE A 235 -21.96 -6.63 5.88
CA PHE A 235 -20.56 -7.03 5.80
C PHE A 235 -20.36 -8.52 6.05
N ALA A 236 -21.04 -9.09 7.05
CA ALA A 236 -20.95 -10.53 7.34
C ALA A 236 -21.47 -11.37 6.17
N ALA A 237 -22.53 -10.93 5.48
CA ALA A 237 -23.01 -11.58 4.26
C ALA A 237 -22.00 -11.50 3.12
N LEU A 238 -21.37 -10.34 2.91
CA LEU A 238 -20.29 -10.20 1.93
C LEU A 238 -19.09 -11.10 2.25
N ALA A 239 -18.67 -11.14 3.52
CA ALA A 239 -17.53 -11.93 3.99
C ALA A 239 -17.77 -13.43 3.90
N GLN A 240 -19.01 -13.89 4.04
CA GLN A 240 -19.40 -15.29 3.87
C GLN A 240 -19.05 -15.82 2.48
N ASP A 241 -19.24 -15.00 1.44
CA ASP A 241 -19.00 -15.36 0.04
C ASP A 241 -17.61 -14.95 -0.46
N ALA A 242 -16.80 -14.33 0.40
CA ALA A 242 -15.46 -13.90 0.05
C ALA A 242 -14.47 -15.08 0.05
N ASP A 243 -13.54 -15.04 -0.88
CA ASP A 243 -12.38 -15.92 -0.89
C ASP A 243 -11.22 -15.31 -0.11
N ILE A 244 -11.06 -14.00 -0.21
CA ILE A 244 -9.98 -13.23 0.41
C ILE A 244 -10.57 -12.00 1.10
N VAL A 245 -10.12 -11.72 2.32
CA VAL A 245 -10.32 -10.42 2.98
C VAL A 245 -8.95 -9.76 3.20
N VAL A 246 -8.80 -8.51 2.78
CA VAL A 246 -7.57 -7.74 2.93
C VAL A 246 -7.78 -6.62 3.93
N LEU A 247 -6.98 -6.61 5.00
CA LEU A 247 -7.10 -5.67 6.12
C LEU A 247 -5.92 -4.70 6.12
N GLY A 248 -6.21 -3.38 6.14
CA GLY A 248 -5.19 -2.33 6.21
C GLY A 248 -5.35 -1.38 7.41
N TYR A 249 -6.24 -1.73 8.35
CA TYR A 249 -6.45 -0.96 9.57
C TYR A 249 -5.67 -1.52 10.75
N ARG A 250 -5.51 -0.67 11.77
CA ARG A 250 -4.91 -1.01 13.06
C ARG A 250 -5.65 -2.15 13.75
N GLY A 251 -4.91 -3.03 14.43
CA GLY A 251 -5.43 -4.20 15.11
C GLY A 251 -6.52 -3.82 16.11
N THR A 252 -6.28 -2.81 16.94
CA THR A 252 -7.27 -2.34 17.93
C THR A 252 -8.58 -1.87 17.29
N GLY A 253 -8.52 -1.22 16.12
CA GLY A 253 -9.71 -0.77 15.41
C GLY A 253 -10.51 -1.92 14.79
N LEU A 254 -9.81 -2.91 14.25
CA LEU A 254 -10.42 -4.12 13.69
C LEU A 254 -11.04 -5.00 14.78
N GLU A 255 -10.38 -5.15 15.92
CA GLU A 255 -10.87 -5.89 17.08
C GLU A 255 -12.15 -5.27 17.65
N ALA A 256 -12.20 -3.95 17.79
CA ALA A 256 -13.40 -3.22 18.24
C ALA A 256 -14.62 -3.43 17.30
N LEU A 257 -14.37 -3.74 16.03
CA LEU A 257 -15.39 -4.05 15.02
C LEU A 257 -15.64 -5.55 14.86
N GLY A 258 -14.95 -6.43 15.60
CA GLY A 258 -15.09 -7.88 15.51
C GLY A 258 -14.56 -8.49 14.20
N ILE A 259 -13.67 -7.79 13.49
CA ILE A 259 -13.14 -8.18 12.17
C ILE A 259 -11.62 -8.41 12.17
N SER A 260 -11.08 -8.85 13.31
CA SER A 260 -9.68 -9.30 13.37
C SER A 260 -9.47 -10.55 12.49
N PRO A 261 -8.23 -10.84 12.05
CA PRO A 261 -7.97 -12.04 11.25
C PRO A 261 -8.50 -13.33 11.90
N ALA A 262 -8.30 -13.48 13.21
CA ALA A 262 -8.80 -14.62 13.97
C ALA A 262 -10.33 -14.69 13.99
N ALA A 263 -11.01 -13.55 14.20
CA ALA A 263 -12.46 -13.50 14.23
C ALA A 263 -13.09 -13.83 12.87
N LEU A 264 -12.54 -13.28 11.78
CA LEU A 264 -12.98 -13.56 10.41
C LEU A 264 -12.81 -15.04 10.06
N ILE A 265 -11.65 -15.62 10.36
CA ILE A 265 -11.37 -17.04 10.09
C ILE A 265 -12.26 -17.97 10.92
N ALA A 266 -12.50 -17.64 12.19
CA ALA A 266 -13.38 -18.42 13.05
C ALA A 266 -14.82 -18.45 12.52
N ARG A 267 -15.29 -17.32 11.97
CA ARG A 267 -16.64 -17.20 11.41
C ARG A 267 -16.75 -17.79 9.99
N HIS A 268 -15.68 -17.74 9.21
CA HIS A 268 -15.66 -18.17 7.81
C HIS A 268 -14.50 -19.15 7.52
N PRO A 269 -14.62 -20.44 7.89
CA PRO A 269 -13.58 -21.44 7.60
C PRO A 269 -13.27 -21.56 6.10
N GLY A 270 -11.98 -21.62 5.77
CA GLY A 270 -11.48 -21.62 4.39
C GLY A 270 -11.22 -20.22 3.83
N LEU A 271 -11.43 -19.17 4.61
CA LEU A 271 -11.07 -17.80 4.22
C LEU A 271 -9.56 -17.60 4.19
N ILE A 272 -9.09 -16.81 3.23
CA ILE A 272 -7.74 -16.25 3.21
C ILE A 272 -7.82 -14.82 3.75
N VAL A 273 -7.08 -14.51 4.80
CA VAL A 273 -6.97 -13.14 5.32
C VAL A 273 -5.58 -12.61 5.02
N LEU A 274 -5.51 -11.41 4.46
CA LEU A 274 -4.26 -10.67 4.29
C LEU A 274 -4.26 -9.48 5.23
N SER A 275 -3.13 -9.17 5.87
CA SER A 275 -3.04 -8.02 6.77
C SER A 275 -1.79 -7.20 6.50
N LEU A 276 -1.96 -5.88 6.51
CA LEU A 276 -0.89 -4.91 6.35
C LEU A 276 -0.91 -3.90 7.49
N SER A 277 0.25 -3.64 8.09
CA SER A 277 0.46 -2.54 9.02
C SER A 277 1.69 -1.71 8.64
N ALA A 278 1.82 -0.51 9.22
CA ALA A 278 3.03 0.28 9.03
C ALA A 278 4.21 -0.27 9.84
N TRP A 279 3.97 -0.66 11.09
CA TRP A 279 5.03 -0.91 12.09
C TRP A 279 5.11 -2.35 12.60
N GLY A 280 4.41 -3.30 11.96
CA GLY A 280 4.41 -4.71 12.38
C GLY A 280 3.50 -4.92 13.58
N THR A 281 4.07 -5.35 14.71
CA THR A 281 3.36 -5.62 15.97
C THR A 281 2.98 -4.37 16.74
N ASP A 282 3.56 -3.23 16.39
CA ASP A 282 3.26 -1.94 16.99
C ASP A 282 2.03 -1.31 16.30
N ASP A 283 0.97 -1.06 17.08
CA ASP A 283 -0.34 -0.62 16.58
C ASP A 283 -0.43 0.90 16.31
N ARG A 284 0.71 1.54 16.02
CA ARG A 284 0.77 2.95 15.61
C ARG A 284 0.23 3.15 14.18
N ARG A 285 -0.33 4.34 13.93
CA ARG A 285 -0.59 4.80 12.56
C ARG A 285 0.74 5.03 11.85
N GLY A 286 0.77 4.81 10.54
CA GLY A 286 1.96 5.07 9.75
C GLY A 286 1.65 5.17 8.26
N PHE A 287 2.61 5.74 7.56
CA PHE A 287 2.65 5.93 6.11
C PHE A 287 4.07 5.62 5.67
N ASP A 288 4.27 5.20 4.43
CA ASP A 288 5.59 4.89 3.88
C ASP A 288 6.60 6.02 4.19
N SER A 289 6.26 7.27 3.88
CA SER A 289 7.15 8.40 4.17
C SER A 289 7.49 8.61 5.66
N LEU A 290 6.64 8.18 6.61
CA LEU A 290 6.96 8.19 8.05
C LEU A 290 7.90 7.04 8.41
N VAL A 291 7.68 5.86 7.82
CA VAL A 291 8.57 4.71 8.00
C VAL A 291 9.96 5.01 7.45
N GLN A 292 10.06 5.64 6.28
CA GLN A 292 11.34 6.09 5.72
C GLN A 292 12.11 7.01 6.68
N ALA A 293 11.40 7.93 7.35
CA ALA A 293 12.00 8.88 8.28
C ALA A 293 12.49 8.20 9.56
N GLU A 294 11.68 7.34 10.18
CA GLU A 294 11.99 6.71 11.46
C GLU A 294 12.93 5.51 11.32
N SER A 295 13.02 4.87 10.14
CA SER A 295 13.93 3.74 9.90
C SER A 295 15.34 4.14 9.48
N GLY A 296 15.61 5.44 9.26
CA GLY A 296 16.90 5.93 8.80
C GLY A 296 17.07 6.04 7.28
N ILE A 297 16.10 5.58 6.49
CA ILE A 297 16.15 5.70 5.02
C ILE A 297 16.28 7.17 4.60
N ALA A 298 15.50 8.06 5.22
CA ALA A 298 15.55 9.48 4.87
C ALA A 298 16.93 10.13 5.11
N ARG A 299 17.68 9.66 6.11
CA ARG A 299 19.07 10.11 6.34
C ARG A 299 20.05 9.51 5.35
N ILE A 300 19.86 8.27 4.94
CA ILE A 300 20.69 7.64 3.91
C ILE A 300 20.48 8.36 2.58
N GLU A 301 19.24 8.68 2.22
CA GLU A 301 18.88 9.36 0.97
C GLU A 301 19.18 10.87 0.96
N SER A 302 19.72 11.43 2.04
CA SER A 302 20.12 12.83 2.11
C SER A 302 21.19 13.18 1.06
N THR A 303 21.01 14.32 0.41
CA THR A 303 22.00 14.93 -0.50
C THR A 303 22.77 16.08 0.16
N SER A 304 22.32 16.55 1.32
CA SER A 304 22.90 17.61 2.14
C SER A 304 22.55 17.36 3.63
N ASP A 305 22.50 18.39 4.48
CA ASP A 305 21.99 18.25 5.86
C ASP A 305 20.47 17.92 5.89
N GLU A 306 19.76 18.20 4.80
CA GLU A 306 18.32 17.95 4.69
C GLU A 306 17.99 16.46 4.46
N PRO A 307 16.99 15.90 5.16
CA PRO A 307 16.49 14.54 4.91
C PRO A 307 16.02 14.32 3.46
N GLY A 308 16.42 13.21 2.86
CA GLY A 308 15.97 12.77 1.55
C GLY A 308 14.71 11.90 1.59
N ALA A 309 14.28 11.44 0.41
CA ALA A 309 13.17 10.52 0.26
C ALA A 309 13.45 9.56 -0.91
N LEU A 310 12.87 8.36 -0.84
CA LEU A 310 12.88 7.42 -1.96
C LEU A 310 12.18 8.03 -3.19
N PRO A 311 12.51 7.59 -4.42
CA PRO A 311 11.97 8.16 -5.67
C PRO A 311 10.45 7.94 -5.84
N ALA A 312 9.88 7.07 -5.02
CA ALA A 312 8.50 6.61 -4.99
C ALA A 312 8.09 6.25 -3.55
N GLN A 313 6.80 5.98 -3.30
CA GLN A 313 6.36 5.25 -2.09
C GLN A 313 6.71 3.75 -2.23
N ALA A 314 8.01 3.47 -2.33
CA ALA A 314 8.52 2.16 -2.72
C ALA A 314 8.22 1.07 -1.68
N LEU A 315 8.15 1.41 -0.39
CA LEU A 315 7.78 0.45 0.65
C LEU A 315 6.31 0.04 0.49
N ASP A 316 5.43 1.00 0.18
CA ASP A 316 4.02 0.74 -0.04
C ASP A 316 3.81 -0.15 -1.29
N HIS A 317 4.41 0.23 -2.43
CA HIS A 317 4.29 -0.56 -3.66
C HIS A 317 4.85 -1.98 -3.46
N SER A 318 6.02 -2.12 -2.84
CA SER A 318 6.62 -3.44 -2.58
C SER A 318 5.76 -4.28 -1.64
N ALA A 319 5.25 -3.72 -0.53
CA ALA A 319 4.33 -4.44 0.35
C ALA A 319 3.07 -4.90 -0.38
N GLY A 320 2.52 -4.06 -1.27
CA GLY A 320 1.36 -4.40 -2.08
C GLY A 320 1.59 -5.58 -3.01
N TYR A 321 2.68 -5.55 -3.79
CA TYR A 321 3.00 -6.67 -4.70
C TYR A 321 3.35 -7.96 -3.94
N LEU A 322 4.03 -7.86 -2.79
CA LEU A 322 4.33 -9.01 -1.94
C LEU A 322 3.05 -9.65 -1.37
N LEU A 323 2.07 -8.85 -0.95
CA LEU A 323 0.78 -9.36 -0.48
C LEU A 323 -0.06 -9.94 -1.63
N ALA A 324 -0.03 -9.34 -2.83
CA ALA A 324 -0.66 -9.91 -4.01
C ALA A 324 -0.06 -11.28 -4.35
N ALA A 325 1.26 -11.42 -4.33
CA ALA A 325 1.95 -12.70 -4.53
C ALA A 325 1.48 -13.75 -3.53
N ALA A 326 1.47 -13.41 -2.23
CA ALA A 326 0.99 -14.31 -1.19
C ALA A 326 -0.48 -14.71 -1.39
N ALA A 327 -1.34 -13.79 -1.80
CA ALA A 327 -2.75 -14.07 -2.08
C ALA A 327 -2.91 -15.10 -3.21
N ILE A 328 -2.19 -14.90 -4.32
CA ILE A 328 -2.23 -15.78 -5.49
C ILE A 328 -1.71 -17.18 -5.14
N GLU A 329 -0.59 -17.26 -4.42
CA GLU A 329 -0.05 -18.52 -3.93
C GLU A 329 -1.04 -19.25 -3.00
N LEU A 330 -1.67 -18.51 -2.08
CA LEU A 330 -2.63 -19.06 -1.12
C LEU A 330 -3.93 -19.52 -1.79
N VAL A 331 -4.39 -18.88 -2.86
CA VAL A 331 -5.51 -19.39 -3.66
C VAL A 331 -5.19 -20.77 -4.21
N GLY A 332 -4.01 -20.95 -4.82
CA GLY A 332 -3.57 -22.24 -5.34
C GLY A 332 -3.36 -23.29 -4.25
N ARG A 333 -2.76 -22.91 -3.11
CA ARG A 333 -2.55 -23.81 -1.97
C ARG A 333 -3.86 -24.22 -1.33
N ARG A 334 -4.79 -23.29 -1.08
CA ARG A 334 -6.11 -23.61 -0.52
C ARG A 334 -6.90 -24.56 -1.42
N ALA A 335 -6.75 -24.49 -2.73
CA ALA A 335 -7.40 -25.40 -3.65
C ALA A 335 -6.90 -26.85 -3.55
N ARG A 336 -5.63 -27.06 -3.15
CA ARG A 336 -5.02 -28.39 -3.00
C ARG A 336 -5.03 -28.90 -1.55
N GLU A 337 -4.68 -28.03 -0.62
CA GLU A 337 -4.43 -28.34 0.79
C GLU A 337 -5.65 -28.05 1.68
N GLY A 338 -6.56 -27.18 1.24
CA GLY A 338 -7.63 -26.62 2.09
C GLY A 338 -7.11 -25.72 3.21
N GLY A 339 -7.93 -25.55 4.24
CA GLY A 339 -7.64 -24.71 5.40
C GLY A 339 -7.89 -23.22 5.20
N SER A 340 -7.87 -22.52 6.32
CA SER A 340 -7.86 -21.05 6.38
C SER A 340 -6.42 -20.57 6.49
N TRP A 341 -6.15 -19.40 5.91
CA TRP A 341 -4.79 -18.87 5.81
C TRP A 341 -4.75 -17.42 6.23
N HIS A 342 -3.68 -17.04 6.90
CA HIS A 342 -3.37 -15.64 7.21
C HIS A 342 -1.99 -15.31 6.67
N ALA A 343 -1.90 -14.27 5.86
CA ALA A 343 -0.62 -13.69 5.43
C ALA A 343 -0.51 -12.25 5.92
N SER A 344 0.67 -11.86 6.42
CA SER A 344 0.89 -10.50 6.90
C SER A 344 2.28 -9.96 6.60
N THR A 345 2.37 -8.64 6.44
CA THR A 345 3.64 -7.91 6.35
C THR A 345 3.49 -6.51 6.93
N SER A 346 4.59 -5.77 7.01
CA SER A 346 4.57 -4.36 7.39
C SER A 346 5.56 -3.52 6.60
N LEU A 347 5.26 -2.23 6.46
CA LEU A 347 6.17 -1.28 5.81
C LEU A 347 7.52 -1.24 6.52
N ARG A 348 7.56 -1.33 7.85
CA ARG A 348 8.81 -1.38 8.63
C ARG A 348 9.63 -2.64 8.33
N ARG A 349 8.99 -3.79 8.09
CA ARG A 349 9.67 -5.02 7.66
C ARG A 349 10.22 -4.91 6.24
N VAL A 350 9.47 -4.26 5.33
CA VAL A 350 9.94 -3.98 3.96
C VAL A 350 11.09 -2.96 3.97
N ALA A 351 11.04 -1.94 4.82
CA ALA A 351 12.14 -0.99 5.02
C ALA A 351 13.41 -1.69 5.53
N ALA A 352 13.27 -2.62 6.49
CA ALA A 352 14.40 -3.43 6.96
C ALA A 352 14.99 -4.30 5.84
N GLU A 353 14.17 -4.80 4.91
CA GLU A 353 14.65 -5.53 3.73
C GLU A 353 15.51 -4.61 2.84
N LEU A 354 14.98 -3.44 2.49
CA LEU A 354 15.69 -2.44 1.66
C LEU A 354 17.03 -2.03 2.28
N LEU A 355 17.04 -1.77 3.58
CA LEU A 355 18.25 -1.39 4.33
C LEU A 355 19.30 -2.51 4.36
N GLY A 356 18.89 -3.77 4.17
CA GLY A 356 19.79 -4.92 4.08
C GLY A 356 20.34 -5.18 2.67
N LEU A 357 19.82 -4.53 1.64
CA LEU A 357 20.33 -4.64 0.27
C LEU A 357 21.66 -3.87 0.10
N PRO A 358 22.47 -4.22 -0.92
CA PRO A 358 23.69 -3.47 -1.24
C PRO A 358 23.41 -1.98 -1.44
N ARG A 359 24.38 -1.14 -1.06
CA ARG A 359 24.28 0.32 -1.20
C ARG A 359 25.34 0.84 -2.13
N THR A 360 25.03 1.94 -2.79
CA THR A 360 26.01 2.72 -3.54
C THR A 360 26.27 4.06 -2.86
N PRO A 361 27.53 4.56 -2.86
CA PRO A 361 27.87 5.87 -2.29
C PRO A 361 27.16 7.03 -3.00
N ASP A 362 26.82 6.86 -4.26
CA ASP A 362 26.00 7.77 -5.06
C ASP A 362 24.64 7.12 -5.33
N PRO A 363 23.58 7.90 -5.59
CA PRO A 363 22.33 7.35 -6.09
C PRO A 363 22.62 6.45 -7.29
N GLN A 364 22.01 5.26 -7.38
CA GLN A 364 22.18 4.40 -8.55
C GLN A 364 21.97 5.21 -9.83
N PRO A 365 22.74 4.97 -10.92
CA PRO A 365 22.80 5.83 -12.10
C PRO A 365 21.51 5.90 -12.95
N GLY A 366 20.37 5.43 -12.44
CA GLY A 366 19.08 5.54 -13.10
C GLY A 366 18.41 6.87 -12.80
N VAL A 367 18.24 7.73 -13.80
CA VAL A 367 17.28 8.85 -13.69
C VAL A 367 15.88 8.25 -13.78
N LEU A 368 14.92 8.74 -12.97
CA LEU A 368 13.50 8.43 -13.18
C LEU A 368 13.15 8.54 -14.68
N PRO A 369 12.28 7.69 -15.23
CA PRO A 369 11.92 7.78 -16.64
C PRO A 369 11.54 9.21 -17.03
N ALA A 370 12.16 9.75 -18.07
CA ALA A 370 11.85 11.08 -18.58
C ALA A 370 10.46 11.13 -19.26
N SER A 371 9.98 9.95 -19.71
CA SER A 371 8.66 9.75 -20.29
C SER A 371 8.07 8.42 -19.80
N ALA A 372 6.75 8.33 -19.83
CA ALA A 372 5.98 7.11 -19.61
C ALA A 372 5.25 6.65 -20.89
N ASP A 373 5.75 7.04 -22.06
CA ASP A 373 5.23 6.62 -23.37
C ASP A 373 5.19 5.09 -23.46
N GLY A 374 4.04 4.55 -23.88
CA GLY A 374 3.82 3.10 -23.93
C GLY A 374 3.60 2.43 -22.57
N HIS A 375 3.65 3.18 -21.46
CA HIS A 375 3.50 2.69 -20.09
C HIS A 375 2.40 3.40 -19.29
N THR A 376 1.56 4.18 -19.95
CA THR A 376 0.36 4.80 -19.37
C THR A 376 -0.90 4.37 -20.12
N GLN A 377 -2.04 4.52 -19.46
CA GLN A 377 -3.35 4.21 -20.00
C GLN A 377 -4.30 5.36 -19.70
N THR A 378 -5.26 5.61 -20.60
CA THR A 378 -6.24 6.70 -20.43
C THR A 378 -7.66 6.14 -20.46
N PHE A 379 -8.49 6.62 -19.53
CA PHE A 379 -9.85 6.17 -19.30
C PHE A 379 -10.79 7.38 -19.24
N ASP A 380 -12.06 7.16 -19.61
CA ASP A 380 -13.15 8.06 -19.23
C ASP A 380 -13.76 7.54 -17.92
N VAL A 381 -13.76 8.39 -16.89
CA VAL A 381 -14.28 8.06 -15.57
C VAL A 381 -15.28 9.13 -15.18
N ALA A 382 -16.56 8.83 -15.36
CA ALA A 382 -17.66 9.76 -15.10
C ALA A 382 -17.51 11.11 -15.84
N GLY A 383 -17.10 11.06 -17.11
CA GLY A 383 -16.93 12.25 -17.96
C GLY A 383 -15.63 13.01 -17.75
N VAL A 384 -14.72 12.48 -16.93
CA VAL A 384 -13.36 13.01 -16.72
C VAL A 384 -12.36 12.10 -17.40
N ARG A 385 -11.38 12.70 -18.09
CA ARG A 385 -10.27 11.94 -18.67
C ARG A 385 -9.19 11.70 -17.62
N VAL A 386 -8.97 10.43 -17.29
CA VAL A 386 -7.97 10.01 -16.29
C VAL A 386 -6.87 9.22 -16.98
N THR A 387 -5.62 9.67 -16.86
CA THR A 387 -4.44 8.93 -17.33
C THR A 387 -3.69 8.38 -16.13
N THR A 388 -3.37 7.09 -16.11
CA THR A 388 -2.65 6.40 -15.03
C THR A 388 -1.50 5.56 -15.58
N ALA A 389 -0.63 5.06 -14.70
CA ALA A 389 0.38 4.06 -15.07
C ALA A 389 -0.29 2.73 -15.48
N ALA A 390 0.29 2.04 -16.47
CA ALA A 390 -0.09 0.68 -16.84
C ALA A 390 0.36 -0.34 -15.77
N PRO A 391 -0.12 -1.61 -15.81
CA PRO A 391 0.34 -2.67 -14.93
C PRO A 391 1.86 -2.84 -14.94
N ALA A 392 2.45 -3.09 -13.78
CA ALA A 392 3.91 -3.29 -13.63
C ALA A 392 4.43 -4.55 -14.34
N PHE A 393 3.56 -5.51 -14.63
CA PHE A 393 3.88 -6.75 -15.33
C PHE A 393 2.69 -7.22 -16.18
N ARG A 394 2.96 -8.03 -17.21
CA ARG A 394 1.94 -8.63 -18.08
C ARG A 394 1.28 -9.84 -17.40
N SER A 395 0.01 -10.12 -17.70
CA SER A 395 -0.62 -11.40 -17.32
C SER A 395 0.19 -12.58 -17.90
N PRO A 396 -0.01 -13.81 -17.40
CA PRO A 396 0.60 -15.01 -17.98
C PRO A 396 0.37 -15.17 -19.50
N ALA A 397 -0.79 -14.77 -20.02
CA ALA A 397 -1.08 -14.76 -21.47
C ALA A 397 -0.71 -13.45 -22.20
N GLY A 398 -0.11 -12.47 -21.51
CA GLY A 398 0.50 -11.29 -22.13
C GLY A 398 -0.35 -10.00 -22.11
N ARG A 399 -1.59 -10.03 -21.61
CA ARG A 399 -2.40 -8.82 -21.37
C ARG A 399 -1.62 -7.84 -20.49
N ASP A 400 -1.73 -6.56 -20.80
CA ASP A 400 -1.01 -5.50 -20.10
C ASP A 400 -1.85 -4.24 -19.87
N ALA A 401 -3.17 -4.41 -19.84
CA ALA A 401 -4.13 -3.33 -19.67
C ALA A 401 -4.97 -3.53 -18.40
N PHE A 402 -5.11 -2.46 -17.62
CA PHE A 402 -6.12 -2.35 -16.58
C PHE A 402 -7.53 -2.13 -17.15
N ALA A 403 -8.54 -2.55 -16.38
CA ALA A 403 -9.88 -2.01 -16.52
C ALA A 403 -9.96 -0.59 -15.91
N ALA A 404 -10.91 0.23 -16.37
CA ALA A 404 -11.10 1.58 -15.84
C ALA A 404 -11.34 1.56 -14.32
N PRO A 405 -10.81 2.55 -13.57
CA PRO A 405 -11.18 2.73 -12.18
C PRO A 405 -12.60 3.32 -12.10
N ARG A 406 -13.24 3.17 -10.95
CA ARG A 406 -14.56 3.76 -10.66
C ARG A 406 -14.43 4.93 -9.70
N PRO A 407 -15.39 5.85 -9.65
CA PRO A 407 -15.43 6.86 -8.60
C PRO A 407 -15.52 6.21 -7.20
N TRP A 408 -14.87 6.84 -6.22
CA TRP A 408 -14.83 6.33 -4.86
C TRP A 408 -16.22 6.30 -4.21
N GLY A 409 -16.60 5.15 -3.65
CA GLY A 409 -17.76 5.00 -2.77
C GLY A 409 -19.13 5.04 -3.45
N LEU A 410 -19.21 4.97 -4.79
CA LEU A 410 -20.47 5.05 -5.54
C LEU A 410 -21.09 3.70 -5.91
N ASP A 411 -20.38 2.58 -5.70
CA ASP A 411 -20.94 1.25 -5.95
C ASP A 411 -21.77 0.75 -4.75
N GLU A 412 -22.66 -0.20 -5.01
CA GLU A 412 -23.40 -0.90 -3.97
C GLU A 412 -22.54 -1.99 -3.29
N PRO A 413 -22.61 -2.15 -1.95
CA PRO A 413 -21.92 -3.22 -1.26
C PRO A 413 -22.65 -4.57 -1.44
N VAL A 414 -22.55 -5.16 -2.64
CA VAL A 414 -23.08 -6.48 -3.03
C VAL A 414 -22.09 -7.23 -3.93
N TRP A 415 -22.11 -8.56 -3.96
CA TRP A 415 -21.43 -9.32 -5.03
C TRP A 415 -22.22 -9.27 -6.33
N LEU A 416 -21.52 -9.32 -7.47
CA LEU A 416 -22.16 -9.47 -8.79
C LEU A 416 -22.09 -10.92 -9.29
#